data_AF-A0A181CDL9-F1
#
_entry.id   AF-A0A181CDL9-F1
#
_cell.length_a   1.000
_cell.length_b   1.000
_cell.length_c   1.000
_cell.angle_alpha   90.00
_cell.angle_beta   90.00
_cell.angle_gamma   90.00
#
_symmetry.space_group_name_H-M   'P 1'
#
loop_
_entity.id
_entity.type
_entity.pdbx_description
1 polymer ?
#
loop_
_entity_poly.entity_id
_entity_poly.type
_entity_poly.pdbx_seq_one_letter_code
_entity_poly.pdbx_strand_id
1 'polypeptide(L)'
;MERWHPVSVLSDLHRGEVAGVRIDGHEVVLWREDTDSATLHAWEDRCPHRGMRLSFGFVREGALGCLYHGWQFGGTARCRLIPAHPNVRVPAAIQVRTHMVREHAGLAWVGMDGAGAFPATMPVPWPVVQPVRSVHVSAGAGLLRHALGMHADVAMTWRGPVGLAVHAPVAGQAMLHVVRARDAQAPSPLVLSRWAERLRDGVEGGGDTTRIMGELA
;
A
#
# COMPACT_ATOMS: atom_id res chain seq x y z
N MET A 1 -3.78 12.59 13.50
CA MET A 1 -3.59 11.23 12.93
C MET A 1 -4.12 11.26 11.52
N GLU A 2 -3.27 10.97 10.54
CA GLU A 2 -3.68 10.79 9.14
C GLU A 2 -4.67 9.63 9.07
N ARG A 3 -5.79 9.80 8.36
CA ARG A 3 -6.84 8.76 8.28
C ARG A 3 -6.70 7.87 7.05
N TRP A 4 -5.91 8.32 6.08
CA TRP A 4 -5.61 7.62 4.83
C TRP A 4 -4.10 7.46 4.72
N HIS A 5 -3.65 6.22 4.55
CA HIS A 5 -2.23 5.87 4.51
C HIS A 5 -1.85 5.36 3.12
N PRO A 6 -0.81 5.91 2.47
CA PRO A 6 -0.26 5.36 1.24
C PRO A 6 0.52 4.11 1.63
N VAL A 7 0.11 2.93 1.18
CA VAL A 7 0.63 1.65 1.70
C VAL A 7 1.45 0.84 0.70
N SER A 8 1.27 1.08 -0.59
CA SER A 8 2.03 0.39 -1.63
C SER A 8 2.00 1.17 -2.95
N VAL A 9 3.00 0.93 -3.80
CA VAL A 9 2.96 1.35 -5.20
C VAL A 9 2.03 0.41 -5.99
N LEU A 10 1.27 0.96 -6.94
CA LEU A 10 0.32 0.15 -7.72
C LEU A 10 1.00 -0.88 -8.63
N SER A 11 2.28 -0.70 -8.93
CA SER A 11 3.09 -1.70 -9.64
C SER A 11 3.31 -2.98 -8.86
N ASP A 12 3.11 -2.99 -7.53
CA ASP A 12 3.24 -4.20 -6.71
C ASP A 12 1.87 -4.90 -6.53
N LEU A 13 0.82 -4.41 -7.18
CA LEU A 13 -0.56 -4.84 -7.03
C LEU A 13 -1.19 -5.12 -8.40
N HIS A 14 -0.52 -5.97 -9.17
CA HIS A 14 -1.01 -6.42 -10.47
C HIS A 14 -2.34 -7.19 -10.34
N ARG A 15 -3.00 -7.43 -11.48
CA ARG A 15 -4.19 -8.28 -11.54
C ARG A 15 -3.88 -9.65 -10.93
N GLY A 16 -4.69 -10.10 -9.98
CA GLY A 16 -4.51 -11.38 -9.28
C GLY A 16 -3.48 -11.37 -8.14
N GLU A 17 -2.86 -10.23 -7.85
CA GLU A 17 -1.82 -10.11 -6.83
C GLU A 17 -2.43 -10.03 -5.42
N VAL A 18 -1.68 -10.53 -4.43
CA VAL A 18 -1.99 -10.45 -3.01
C VAL A 18 -0.77 -9.93 -2.26
N ALA A 19 -0.92 -8.88 -1.47
CA ALA A 19 0.16 -8.29 -0.69
C ALA A 19 -0.27 -8.03 0.76
N GLY A 20 0.57 -8.40 1.71
CA GLY A 20 0.41 -8.01 3.11
C GLY A 20 1.08 -6.67 3.39
N VAL A 21 0.38 -5.75 4.03
CA VAL A 21 0.91 -4.47 4.51
C VAL A 21 0.59 -4.28 5.99
N ARG A 22 1.31 -3.36 6.65
CA ARG A 22 1.00 -2.95 8.02
C ARG A 22 0.75 -1.46 8.08
N ILE A 23 -0.16 -1.04 8.95
CA ILE A 23 -0.48 0.37 9.20
C ILE A 23 -0.59 0.54 10.71
N ASP A 24 0.33 1.27 11.33
CA ASP A 24 0.35 1.52 12.77
C ASP A 24 0.15 0.26 13.63
N GLY A 25 0.73 -0.87 13.21
CA GLY A 25 0.60 -2.15 13.90
C GLY A 25 -0.52 -3.06 13.38
N HIS A 26 -1.52 -2.54 12.69
CA HIS A 26 -2.62 -3.31 12.10
C HIS A 26 -2.15 -4.03 10.84
N GLU A 27 -2.55 -5.30 10.67
CA GLU A 27 -2.20 -6.11 9.49
C GLU A 27 -3.34 -6.08 8.48
N VAL A 28 -3.02 -5.65 7.26
CA VAL A 28 -3.98 -5.44 6.17
C VAL A 28 -3.52 -6.26 4.97
N VAL A 29 -4.46 -6.97 4.32
CA VAL A 29 -4.23 -7.59 3.03
C VAL A 29 -4.76 -6.68 1.94
N LEU A 30 -3.91 -6.36 0.97
CA LEU A 30 -4.27 -5.81 -0.31
C LEU A 30 -4.38 -6.96 -1.30
N TRP A 31 -5.45 -7.01 -2.09
CA TRP A 31 -5.53 -7.96 -3.18
C TRP A 31 -6.31 -7.36 -4.35
N ARG A 32 -5.94 -7.75 -5.56
CA ARG A 32 -6.62 -7.30 -6.77
C ARG A 32 -7.25 -8.48 -7.47
N GLU A 33 -8.52 -8.33 -7.83
CA GLU A 33 -9.24 -9.34 -8.61
C GLU A 33 -8.50 -9.71 -9.90
N ASP A 34 -8.67 -10.95 -10.36
CA ASP A 34 -8.10 -11.48 -11.61
C ASP A 34 -9.00 -11.25 -12.84
N THR A 35 -9.99 -10.36 -12.73
CA THR A 35 -11.01 -10.06 -13.76
C THR A 35 -10.62 -8.88 -14.65
N ASP A 36 -11.33 -8.67 -15.76
CA ASP A 36 -11.06 -7.52 -16.64
C ASP A 36 -11.34 -6.16 -16.01
N SER A 37 -12.33 -6.10 -15.11
CA SER A 37 -12.67 -4.95 -14.28
C SER A 37 -11.96 -4.98 -12.92
N ALA A 38 -10.74 -5.52 -12.87
CA ALA A 38 -9.97 -5.84 -11.66
C ALA A 38 -10.05 -4.74 -10.59
N THR A 39 -10.85 -4.98 -9.55
CA THR A 39 -10.98 -4.07 -8.41
C THR A 39 -9.93 -4.38 -7.35
N LEU A 40 -9.30 -3.34 -6.81
CA LEU A 40 -8.41 -3.44 -5.66
C LEU A 40 -9.24 -3.44 -4.36
N HIS A 41 -8.87 -4.31 -3.43
CA HIS A 41 -9.50 -4.48 -2.13
C HIS A 41 -8.46 -4.35 -1.01
N ALA A 42 -8.88 -3.83 0.15
CA ALA A 42 -8.06 -3.78 1.36
C ALA A 42 -8.86 -4.34 2.55
N TRP A 43 -8.40 -5.43 3.17
CA TRP A 43 -9.12 -6.11 4.24
C TRP A 43 -8.21 -6.34 5.45
N GLU A 44 -8.78 -6.68 6.60
CA GLU A 44 -8.00 -7.22 7.71
C GLU A 44 -7.29 -8.50 7.25
N ASP A 45 -6.00 -8.63 7.56
CA ASP A 45 -5.19 -9.78 7.14
C ASP A 45 -5.43 -11.02 8.03
N ARG A 46 -6.69 -11.39 8.23
CA ARG A 46 -7.09 -12.52 9.07
C ARG A 46 -8.28 -13.27 8.49
N CYS A 47 -8.07 -14.56 8.22
CA CYS A 47 -9.14 -15.46 7.84
C CYS A 47 -10.06 -15.74 9.05
N PRO A 48 -11.38 -15.49 8.96
CA PRO A 48 -12.31 -15.68 10.07
C PRO A 48 -12.49 -17.14 10.51
N HIS A 49 -11.94 -18.10 9.77
CA HIS A 49 -12.00 -19.52 10.13
C HIS A 49 -11.04 -19.89 11.27
N ARG A 50 -9.73 -19.65 11.08
CA ARG A 50 -8.66 -20.06 12.02
C ARG A 50 -7.54 -19.01 12.13
N GLY A 51 -7.76 -17.78 11.68
CA GLY A 51 -6.82 -16.67 11.84
C GLY A 51 -5.60 -16.69 10.92
N MET A 52 -5.53 -17.58 9.92
CA MET A 52 -4.46 -17.55 8.92
C MET A 52 -4.46 -16.20 8.19
N ARG A 53 -3.27 -15.62 7.98
CA ARG A 53 -3.11 -14.43 7.14
C ARG A 53 -3.58 -14.71 5.72
N LEU A 54 -4.47 -13.86 5.22
CA LEU A 54 -5.00 -13.93 3.87
C LEU A 54 -3.99 -13.41 2.85
N SER A 55 -2.99 -12.63 3.28
CA SER A 55 -1.88 -12.17 2.45
C SER A 55 -0.99 -13.29 1.91
N PHE A 56 -1.01 -14.47 2.53
CA PHE A 56 -0.39 -15.69 1.99
C PHE A 56 -1.29 -16.48 1.05
N GLY A 57 -2.51 -15.97 0.79
CA GLY A 57 -3.51 -16.60 -0.05
C GLY A 57 -3.21 -16.48 -1.54
N PHE A 58 -4.25 -16.66 -2.34
CA PHE A 58 -4.18 -16.55 -3.80
C PHE A 58 -5.47 -15.97 -4.33
N VAL A 59 -5.41 -15.26 -5.46
CA VAL A 59 -6.60 -14.82 -6.17
C VAL A 59 -6.96 -15.85 -7.23
N ARG A 60 -8.23 -16.21 -7.30
CA ARG A 60 -8.77 -17.06 -8.37
C ARG A 60 -10.24 -16.80 -8.58
N GLU A 61 -10.64 -16.64 -9.84
CA GLU A 61 -12.04 -16.53 -10.25
C GLU A 61 -12.77 -15.39 -9.50
N GLY A 62 -12.11 -14.23 -9.36
CA GLY A 62 -12.63 -13.03 -8.71
C GLY A 62 -12.73 -13.12 -7.18
N ALA A 63 -11.99 -14.02 -6.53
CA ALA A 63 -11.96 -14.14 -5.07
C ALA A 63 -10.58 -14.39 -4.49
N LEU A 64 -10.40 -13.94 -3.26
CA LEU A 64 -9.24 -14.27 -2.43
C LEU A 64 -9.48 -15.60 -1.71
N GLY A 65 -8.63 -16.58 -2.00
CA GLY A 65 -8.57 -17.88 -1.34
C GLY A 65 -7.57 -17.89 -0.19
N CYS A 66 -7.99 -18.38 0.98
CA CYS A 66 -7.09 -18.61 2.11
C CYS A 66 -6.22 -19.85 1.87
N LEU A 67 -4.90 -19.74 2.01
CA LEU A 67 -3.97 -20.85 1.78
C LEU A 67 -4.16 -22.05 2.72
N TYR A 68 -4.80 -21.85 3.88
CA TYR A 68 -4.91 -22.92 4.87
C TYR A 68 -5.93 -24.00 4.47
N HIS A 69 -7.18 -23.61 4.24
CA HIS A 69 -8.27 -24.55 3.92
C HIS A 69 -9.00 -24.19 2.62
N GLY A 70 -8.47 -23.25 1.85
CA GLY A 70 -9.03 -22.81 0.57
C GLY A 70 -10.36 -22.06 0.66
N TRP A 71 -10.77 -21.58 1.85
CA TRP A 71 -11.97 -20.75 1.97
C TRP A 71 -11.83 -19.52 1.07
N GLN A 72 -12.83 -19.26 0.24
CA GLN A 72 -12.78 -18.17 -0.72
C GLN A 72 -13.75 -17.05 -0.35
N PHE A 73 -13.29 -15.82 -0.54
CA PHE A 73 -14.02 -14.59 -0.24
C PHE A 73 -14.05 -13.71 -1.50
N GLY A 74 -15.24 -13.38 -2.00
CA GLY A 74 -15.38 -12.47 -3.14
C GLY A 74 -15.20 -11.01 -2.74
N GLY A 75 -15.36 -10.06 -3.67
CA GLY A 75 -15.19 -8.62 -3.42
C GLY A 75 -16.07 -8.01 -2.32
N THR A 76 -17.15 -8.68 -1.92
CA THR A 76 -17.99 -8.28 -0.76
C THR A 76 -17.41 -8.73 0.59
N ALA A 77 -16.25 -9.38 0.59
CA ALA A 77 -15.58 -10.03 1.71
C ALA A 77 -16.37 -11.17 2.38
N ARG A 78 -17.57 -11.52 1.88
CA ARG A 78 -18.34 -12.69 2.33
C ARG A 78 -17.72 -13.96 1.78
N CYS A 79 -17.66 -14.99 2.62
CA CYS A 79 -17.23 -16.31 2.18
C CYS A 79 -18.25 -16.86 1.18
N ARG A 80 -17.75 -17.30 0.02
CA ARG A 80 -18.56 -17.84 -1.07
C ARG A 80 -18.37 -19.34 -1.26
N LEU A 81 -17.25 -19.88 -0.78
CA LEU A 81 -16.90 -21.29 -0.97
C LEU A 81 -16.11 -21.83 0.23
N ILE A 82 -16.55 -22.98 0.73
CA ILE A 82 -15.84 -23.82 1.70
C ILE A 82 -15.49 -25.13 0.97
N PRO A 83 -14.25 -25.33 0.51
CA PRO A 83 -13.91 -26.48 -0.37
C PRO A 83 -14.23 -27.85 0.22
N ALA A 84 -14.11 -28.03 1.53
CA ALA A 84 -14.44 -29.28 2.21
C ALA A 84 -15.95 -29.60 2.20
N HIS A 85 -16.81 -28.60 1.98
CA HIS A 85 -18.26 -28.73 1.95
C HIS A 85 -18.83 -27.93 0.76
N PRO A 86 -18.55 -28.33 -0.49
CA PRO A 86 -18.82 -27.50 -1.68
C PRO A 86 -20.32 -27.23 -1.90
N ASN A 87 -21.19 -28.08 -1.37
CA ASN A 87 -22.64 -27.97 -1.49
C ASN A 87 -23.30 -27.26 -0.29
N VAL A 88 -22.52 -26.81 0.69
CA VAL A 88 -23.08 -26.12 1.86
C VAL A 88 -23.52 -24.72 1.48
N ARG A 89 -24.69 -24.31 1.97
CA ARG A 89 -25.04 -22.89 1.99
C ARG A 89 -24.17 -22.18 3.02
N VAL A 90 -23.17 -21.43 2.55
CA VAL A 90 -22.26 -20.68 3.43
C VAL A 90 -23.06 -19.61 4.21
N PRO A 91 -22.96 -19.58 5.56
CA PRO A 91 -23.63 -18.55 6.36
C PRO A 91 -23.13 -17.14 6.02
N ALA A 92 -24.06 -16.19 5.84
CA ALA A 92 -23.73 -14.80 5.50
C ALA A 92 -22.88 -14.07 6.56
N ALA A 93 -22.88 -14.56 7.80
CA ALA A 93 -22.07 -14.03 8.89
C ALA A 93 -20.56 -14.31 8.71
N ILE A 94 -20.19 -15.27 7.86
CA ILE A 94 -18.79 -15.57 7.57
C ILE A 94 -18.27 -14.54 6.55
N GLN A 95 -17.59 -13.52 7.07
CA GLN A 95 -17.02 -12.44 6.27
C GLN A 95 -15.70 -11.95 6.86
N VAL A 96 -14.83 -11.43 6.01
CA VAL A 96 -13.61 -10.72 6.42
C VAL A 96 -13.95 -9.26 6.72
N ARG A 97 -13.29 -8.67 7.71
CA ARG A 97 -13.39 -7.23 7.96
C ARG A 97 -12.72 -6.45 6.83
N THR A 98 -13.37 -5.41 6.32
CA THR A 98 -12.87 -4.62 5.20
C THR A 98 -12.44 -3.21 5.63
N HIS A 99 -11.53 -2.62 4.86
CA HIS A 99 -11.10 -1.23 4.96
C HIS A 99 -11.42 -0.50 3.64
N MET A 100 -11.46 0.83 3.69
CA MET A 100 -11.58 1.61 2.46
C MET A 100 -10.25 1.60 1.71
N VAL A 101 -10.32 1.56 0.39
CA VAL A 101 -9.13 1.63 -0.48
C VAL A 101 -9.33 2.63 -1.61
N ARG A 102 -8.26 3.32 -1.99
CA ARG A 102 -8.26 4.29 -3.09
C ARG A 102 -6.96 4.17 -3.88
N GLU A 103 -7.07 4.06 -5.19
CA GLU A 103 -5.95 4.25 -6.11
C GLU A 103 -5.80 5.74 -6.40
N HIS A 104 -4.66 6.33 -6.05
CA HIS A 104 -4.39 7.76 -6.28
C HIS A 104 -2.89 8.01 -6.41
N ALA A 105 -2.49 8.85 -7.37
CA ALA A 105 -1.09 9.23 -7.60
C ALA A 105 -0.12 8.04 -7.79
N GLY A 106 -0.57 6.93 -8.41
CA GLY A 106 0.27 5.73 -8.59
C GLY A 106 0.44 4.88 -7.33
N LEU A 107 -0.32 5.17 -6.26
CA LEU A 107 -0.26 4.50 -4.98
C LEU A 107 -1.61 3.89 -4.59
N ALA A 108 -1.57 2.81 -3.82
CA ALA A 108 -2.70 2.31 -3.06
C ALA A 108 -2.76 3.02 -1.71
N TRP A 109 -3.92 3.59 -1.40
CA TRP A 109 -4.22 4.26 -0.14
C TRP A 109 -5.26 3.47 0.63
N VAL A 110 -5.04 3.28 1.93
CA VAL A 110 -5.98 2.59 2.83
C VAL A 110 -6.52 3.55 3.87
N GLY A 111 -7.85 3.60 3.99
CA GLY A 111 -8.56 4.34 5.02
C GLY A 111 -8.88 3.42 6.19
N MET A 112 -8.25 3.67 7.34
CA MET A 112 -8.46 2.88 8.57
C MET A 112 -9.76 3.28 9.28
N ASP A 113 -10.11 2.57 10.36
CA ASP A 113 -11.35 2.81 11.11
C ASP A 113 -11.53 4.30 11.48
N GLY A 114 -12.70 4.85 11.17
CA GLY A 114 -13.01 6.27 11.35
C GLY A 114 -12.48 7.19 10.24
N ALA A 115 -11.84 6.67 9.19
CA ALA A 115 -11.53 7.46 8.02
C ALA A 115 -12.79 8.04 7.37
N GLY A 116 -12.75 9.35 7.09
CA GLY A 116 -13.77 10.01 6.27
C GLY A 116 -13.53 9.76 4.78
N ALA A 117 -14.21 10.53 3.94
CA ALA A 117 -13.96 10.51 2.50
C ALA A 117 -12.47 10.77 2.20
N PHE A 118 -11.96 10.14 1.12
CA PHE A 118 -10.62 10.43 0.62
C PHE A 118 -10.51 11.92 0.30
N PRO A 119 -9.43 12.62 0.69
CA PRO A 119 -9.31 14.06 0.47
C PRO A 119 -9.43 14.43 -1.02
N ALA A 120 -10.44 15.23 -1.36
CA ALA A 120 -10.68 15.65 -2.75
C ALA A 120 -9.56 16.54 -3.31
N THR A 121 -8.81 17.21 -2.44
CA THR A 121 -7.79 18.19 -2.79
C THR A 121 -6.37 17.62 -2.80
N MET A 122 -6.18 16.30 -2.66
CA MET A 122 -4.83 15.72 -2.66
C MET A 122 -4.18 15.90 -4.04
N PRO A 123 -3.23 16.83 -4.20
CA PRO A 123 -2.82 17.29 -5.52
C PRO A 123 -1.96 16.24 -6.21
N VAL A 124 -2.25 16.00 -7.48
CA VAL A 124 -1.40 15.27 -8.42
C VAL A 124 -1.04 16.23 -9.53
N PRO A 125 0.11 16.93 -9.44
CA PRO A 125 0.46 17.97 -10.41
C PRO A 125 0.71 17.44 -11.83
N TRP A 126 0.79 16.12 -12.02
CA TRP A 126 1.03 15.47 -13.30
C TRP A 126 -0.13 14.58 -13.73
N PRO A 127 -0.50 14.58 -15.02
CA PRO A 127 -1.62 13.79 -15.52
C PRO A 127 -1.33 12.28 -15.49
N VAL A 128 -0.07 11.89 -15.65
CA VAL A 128 0.35 10.49 -15.67
C VAL A 128 1.48 10.28 -14.67
N VAL A 129 1.23 9.41 -13.69
CA VAL A 129 2.17 9.06 -12.64
C VAL A 129 2.58 7.60 -12.80
N GLN A 130 3.88 7.35 -12.87
CA GLN A 130 4.48 6.03 -12.93
C GLN A 130 4.96 5.64 -11.52
N PRO A 131 4.51 4.50 -10.97
CA PRO A 131 5.06 3.97 -9.74
C PRO A 131 6.53 3.53 -9.93
N VAL A 132 7.37 3.77 -8.91
CA VAL A 132 8.79 3.37 -8.95
C VAL A 132 9.03 2.18 -8.02
N ARG A 133 8.85 2.36 -6.71
CA ARG A 133 8.98 1.29 -5.70
C ARG A 133 8.52 1.73 -4.31
N SER A 134 8.31 0.75 -3.44
CA SER A 134 8.26 0.92 -1.98
C SER A 134 9.60 0.51 -1.35
N VAL A 135 10.03 1.22 -0.29
CA VAL A 135 11.25 0.93 0.48
C VAL A 135 10.92 0.94 1.96
N HIS A 136 11.26 -0.13 2.66
CA HIS A 136 11.21 -0.16 4.12
C HIS A 136 12.40 0.61 4.70
N VAL A 137 12.14 1.42 5.73
CA VAL A 137 13.13 2.19 6.47
C VAL A 137 13.01 1.83 7.95
N SER A 138 14.12 1.37 8.52
CA SER A 138 14.28 0.96 9.92
C SER A 138 14.45 2.17 10.85
N ALA A 139 13.62 3.19 10.62
CA ALA A 139 13.55 4.40 11.42
C ALA A 139 12.11 4.93 11.42
N GLY A 140 11.73 5.68 12.46
CA GLY A 140 10.36 6.19 12.57
C GLY A 140 9.97 7.13 11.42
N ALA A 141 8.69 7.08 11.02
CA ALA A 141 8.16 7.91 9.93
C ALA A 141 8.41 9.42 10.12
N GLY A 142 8.47 9.92 11.35
CA GLY A 142 8.82 11.31 11.64
C GLY A 142 10.25 11.68 11.20
N LEU A 143 11.23 10.79 11.42
CA LEU A 143 12.61 11.01 10.99
C LEU A 143 12.73 11.00 9.47
N LEU A 144 12.07 10.05 8.81
CA LEU A 144 12.03 9.99 7.35
C LEU A 144 11.36 11.23 6.75
N ARG A 145 10.22 11.68 7.31
CA ARG A 145 9.54 12.91 6.86
C ARG A 145 10.44 14.13 7.03
N HIS A 146 11.16 14.23 8.16
CA HIS A 146 12.13 15.30 8.37
C HIS A 146 13.24 15.28 7.30
N ALA A 147 13.84 14.12 7.02
CA ALA A 147 14.87 13.98 5.99
C ALA A 147 14.37 14.36 4.58
N LEU A 148 13.07 14.17 4.31
CA LEU A 148 12.42 14.56 3.06
C LEU A 148 11.98 16.04 3.01
N GLY A 149 12.09 16.77 4.13
CA GLY A 149 11.53 18.11 4.30
C GLY A 149 10.00 18.13 4.17
N MET A 150 9.33 17.06 4.62
CA MET A 150 7.87 16.91 4.65
C MET A 150 7.29 17.40 5.97
N HIS A 151 6.12 18.05 5.91
CA HIS A 151 5.38 18.39 7.12
C HIS A 151 4.80 17.12 7.79
N ALA A 152 4.70 17.12 9.12
CA ALA A 152 4.32 15.94 9.89
C ALA A 152 2.93 15.39 9.50
N ASP A 153 1.98 16.26 9.15
CA ASP A 153 0.60 15.90 8.79
C ASP A 153 0.37 15.63 7.29
N VAL A 154 1.44 15.55 6.50
CA VAL A 154 1.35 15.36 5.04
C VAL A 154 1.85 13.98 4.63
N ALA A 155 0.93 13.12 4.19
CA ALA A 155 1.23 11.76 3.80
C ALA A 155 2.06 11.65 2.50
N MET A 156 1.98 12.65 1.61
CA MET A 156 2.67 12.68 0.33
C MET A 156 3.07 14.11 -0.06
N THR A 157 4.29 14.26 -0.60
CA THR A 157 4.78 15.51 -1.19
C THR A 157 5.35 15.27 -2.59
N TRP A 158 5.61 16.36 -3.31
CA TRP A 158 6.26 16.35 -4.62
C TRP A 158 7.51 17.23 -4.61
N ARG A 159 8.59 16.75 -5.22
CA ARG A 159 9.87 17.44 -5.43
C ARG A 159 10.20 17.39 -6.91
N GLY A 160 9.97 18.50 -7.61
CA GLY A 160 9.93 18.47 -9.08
C GLY A 160 8.98 17.35 -9.54
N PRO A 161 9.35 16.53 -10.53
CA PRO A 161 8.49 15.45 -11.03
C PRO A 161 8.45 14.18 -10.15
N VAL A 162 9.02 14.20 -8.94
CA VAL A 162 9.13 13.02 -8.07
C VAL A 162 8.15 13.13 -6.91
N GLY A 163 7.27 12.14 -6.77
CA GLY A 163 6.30 12.03 -5.68
C GLY A 163 6.83 11.11 -4.60
N LEU A 164 6.74 11.54 -3.34
CA LEU A 164 7.27 10.84 -2.17
C LEU A 164 6.17 10.73 -1.14
N ALA A 165 5.83 9.51 -0.76
CA ALA A 165 4.80 9.25 0.24
C ALA A 165 5.35 8.39 1.38
N VAL A 166 4.88 8.63 2.59
CA VAL A 166 5.39 7.97 3.80
C VAL A 166 4.24 7.48 4.67
N HIS A 167 4.29 6.23 5.12
CA HIS A 167 3.46 5.74 6.21
C HIS A 167 4.30 5.01 7.27
N ALA A 168 3.75 4.87 8.47
CA ALA A 168 4.34 4.06 9.53
C ALA A 168 3.68 2.66 9.52
N PRO A 169 4.44 1.58 9.26
CA PRO A 169 3.90 0.23 9.36
C PRO A 169 3.73 -0.22 10.81
N VAL A 170 4.67 0.17 11.67
CA VAL A 170 4.69 -0.02 13.13
C VAL A 170 5.52 1.11 13.76
N ALA A 171 5.44 1.27 15.08
CA ALA A 171 6.26 2.24 15.79
C ALA A 171 7.77 1.99 15.54
N GLY A 172 8.51 3.07 15.28
CA GLY A 172 9.95 3.02 15.00
C GLY A 172 10.34 2.60 13.58
N GLN A 173 9.37 2.34 12.70
CA GLN A 173 9.61 2.01 11.28
C GLN A 173 8.86 2.98 10.36
N ALA A 174 9.25 2.99 9.10
CA ALA A 174 8.60 3.75 8.05
C ALA A 174 8.65 2.98 6.72
N MET A 175 7.71 3.30 5.84
CA MET A 175 7.75 2.94 4.44
C MET A 175 7.84 4.21 3.62
N LEU A 176 8.78 4.24 2.66
CA LEU A 176 8.89 5.24 1.62
C LEU A 176 8.30 4.68 0.33
N HIS A 177 7.32 5.36 -0.25
CA HIS A 177 6.80 5.06 -1.59
C HIS A 177 7.24 6.15 -2.55
N VAL A 178 7.87 5.74 -3.65
CA VAL A 178 8.38 6.64 -4.67
C VAL A 178 7.59 6.45 -5.95
N VAL A 179 7.12 7.56 -6.49
CA VAL A 179 6.48 7.65 -7.80
C VAL A 179 7.12 8.78 -8.60
N ARG A 180 6.91 8.79 -9.92
CA ARG A 180 7.37 9.88 -10.77
C ARG A 180 6.32 10.29 -11.79
N ALA A 181 6.38 11.52 -12.25
CA ALA A 181 5.70 11.94 -13.46
C ALA A 181 6.21 11.13 -14.65
N ARG A 182 5.31 10.73 -15.56
CA ARG A 182 5.68 10.18 -16.86
C ARG A 182 6.02 11.31 -17.84
N ASP A 183 7.09 12.00 -17.51
CA ASP A 183 7.60 13.18 -18.21
C ASP A 183 9.07 12.97 -18.64
N ALA A 184 9.52 13.65 -19.70
CA ALA A 184 10.86 13.49 -20.28
C ALA A 184 11.97 13.97 -19.32
N GLN A 185 11.66 14.97 -18.48
CA GLN A 185 12.58 15.56 -17.52
C GLN A 185 12.71 14.73 -16.23
N ALA A 186 11.80 13.77 -15.99
CA ALA A 186 11.80 13.02 -14.75
C ALA A 186 12.87 11.91 -14.75
N PRO A 187 13.66 11.76 -13.66
CA PRO A 187 14.72 10.74 -13.59
C PRO A 187 14.18 9.33 -13.81
N SER A 188 14.97 8.45 -14.41
CA SER A 188 14.53 7.09 -14.73
C SER A 188 14.17 6.29 -13.46
N PRO A 189 13.26 5.29 -13.54
CA PRO A 189 12.90 4.46 -12.39
C PRO A 189 14.12 3.82 -11.71
N LEU A 190 15.14 3.42 -12.47
CA LEU A 190 16.38 2.86 -11.93
C LEU A 190 17.17 3.88 -11.10
N VAL A 191 17.27 5.13 -11.57
CA VAL A 191 17.95 6.21 -10.85
C VAL A 191 17.21 6.51 -9.54
N LEU A 192 15.89 6.66 -9.58
CA LEU A 192 15.06 6.91 -8.40
C LEU A 192 15.07 5.74 -7.41
N SER A 193 15.12 4.52 -7.92
CA SER A 193 15.22 3.31 -7.11
C SER A 193 16.51 3.30 -6.28
N ARG A 194 17.66 3.58 -6.91
CA ARG A 194 18.96 3.69 -6.22
C ARG A 194 19.03 4.90 -5.31
N TRP A 195 18.40 6.01 -5.69
CA TRP A 195 18.28 7.21 -4.85
C TRP A 195 17.52 6.88 -3.55
N ALA A 196 16.40 6.15 -3.63
CA ALA A 196 15.61 5.77 -2.47
C ALA A 196 16.38 4.85 -1.50
N GLU A 197 17.22 3.95 -2.03
CA GLU A 197 18.12 3.12 -1.22
C GLU A 197 19.17 3.97 -0.49
N ARG A 198 19.85 4.88 -1.19
CA ARG A 198 20.80 5.80 -0.54
C ARG A 198 20.15 6.66 0.53
N LEU A 199 18.94 7.15 0.28
CA LEU A 199 18.18 7.91 1.27
C LEU A 199 17.86 7.06 2.50
N ARG A 200 17.35 5.82 2.31
CA ARG A 200 17.13 4.87 3.42
C ARG A 200 18.40 4.70 4.24
N ASP A 201 19.51 4.36 3.58
CA ASP A 201 20.78 4.08 4.25
C ASP A 201 21.30 5.30 5.01
N GLY A 202 21.12 6.50 4.46
CA GLY A 202 21.45 7.77 5.13
C GLY A 202 20.59 8.03 6.37
N VAL A 203 19.26 7.81 6.28
CA VAL A 203 18.33 7.99 7.40
C VAL A 203 18.60 6.97 8.50
N GLU A 204 18.78 5.69 8.16
CA GLU A 204 19.07 4.62 9.12
C GLU A 204 20.45 4.79 9.78
N GLY A 205 21.43 5.32 9.05
CA GLY A 205 22.78 5.61 9.56
C GLY A 205 22.91 6.93 10.35
N GLY A 206 21.85 7.74 10.44
CA GLY A 206 21.89 9.05 11.09
C GLY A 206 22.77 10.09 10.36
N GLY A 207 23.02 9.89 9.06
CA GLY A 207 23.83 10.78 8.23
C GLY A 207 23.05 11.98 7.70
N ASP A 208 23.77 12.98 7.18
CA ASP A 208 23.16 14.13 6.51
C ASP A 208 22.63 13.72 5.12
N THR A 209 21.31 13.78 4.93
CA THR A 209 20.62 13.45 3.68
C THR A 209 20.52 14.63 2.71
N THR A 210 21.01 15.82 3.08
CA THR A 210 20.88 17.06 2.28
C THR A 210 21.42 16.89 0.86
N ARG A 211 22.59 16.26 0.71
CA ARG A 211 23.19 16.01 -0.62
C ARG A 211 22.32 15.09 -1.48
N ILE A 212 21.76 14.04 -0.88
CA ILE A 212 20.90 13.06 -1.57
C ILE A 212 19.60 13.75 -2.00
N MET A 213 19.01 14.57 -1.12
CA MET A 213 17.79 15.33 -1.44
C MET A 213 18.02 16.39 -2.53
N GLY A 214 19.21 16.98 -2.58
CA GLY A 214 19.59 17.95 -3.62
C GLY A 214 19.61 17.37 -5.04
N GLU A 215 19.62 16.04 -5.20
CA GLU A 215 19.55 15.37 -6.51
C GLU A 215 18.14 15.38 -7.13
N LEU A 216 17.10 15.70 -6.33
CA LEU A 216 15.70 15.79 -6.79
C LEU A 216 15.23 17.23 -7.09
N ALA A 217 16.10 18.21 -6.86
CA ALA A 217 15.80 19.63 -7.04
C ALA A 217 15.75 20.05 -8.52
#